data_AF-B2C4B8-F1
#
_entry.id   AF-B2C4B8-F1
#
_cell.length_a   1.000
_cell.length_b   1.000
_cell.length_c   1.000
_cell.angle_alpha   90.00
_cell.angle_beta   90.00
_cell.angle_gamma   90.00
#
_symmetry.space_group_name_H-M   'P 1'
#
loop_
_entity.id
_entity.type
_entity.pdbx_description
1 polymer ?
#
loop_
_entity_poly.entity_id
_entity_poly.type
_entity_poly.pdbx_seq_one_letter_code
_entity_poly.pdbx_strand_id
1 'polypeptide(L)' 'IVENSFEINFSFYCTQIQDHDYIAELSDCLARLNSILIDLCVDIWLYISRNILKLKYVSTEIGSSTMP' A
#
# COMPACT_ATOMS: atom_id res chain seq x y z
N ILE A 1 -19.87 -19.11 -19.93
CA ILE A 1 -20.04 -17.92 -20.82
C ILE A 1 -19.60 -16.67 -20.08
N VAL A 2 -20.21 -16.34 -18.93
CA VAL A 2 -19.85 -15.15 -18.13
C VAL A 2 -18.39 -15.19 -17.64
N GLU A 3 -17.95 -16.30 -17.04
CA GLU A 3 -16.56 -16.42 -16.53
C GLU A 3 -15.50 -16.19 -17.64
N ASN A 4 -15.67 -16.83 -18.80
CA ASN A 4 -14.73 -16.68 -19.93
C ASN A 4 -14.77 -15.30 -20.60
N SER A 5 -15.86 -14.54 -20.42
CA SER A 5 -15.98 -13.19 -20.99
C SER A 5 -15.44 -12.10 -20.06
N PHE A 6 -15.43 -12.34 -18.75
CA PHE A 6 -15.05 -11.34 -17.74
C PHE A 6 -13.86 -11.75 -16.87
N GLU A 7 -13.29 -12.94 -17.09
CA GLU A 7 -12.14 -13.47 -16.35
C GLU A 7 -12.36 -13.51 -14.82
N ILE A 8 -13.59 -13.84 -14.43
CA ILE A 8 -14.00 -14.00 -13.02
C ILE A 8 -14.34 -15.45 -12.73
N ASN A 9 -14.14 -15.85 -11.47
CA ASN A 9 -14.55 -17.15 -10.97
C ASN A 9 -15.94 -17.06 -10.33
N PHE A 10 -16.81 -18.03 -10.62
CA PHE A 10 -18.15 -18.09 -10.08
C PHE A 10 -18.16 -18.64 -8.63
N SER A 11 -18.89 -17.96 -7.74
CA SER A 11 -19.19 -18.48 -6.40
C SER A 11 -20.49 -19.29 -6.44
N PHE A 12 -20.40 -20.60 -6.20
CA PHE A 12 -21.54 -21.51 -6.26
C PHE A 12 -22.58 -21.29 -5.16
N TYR A 13 -22.16 -20.72 -4.03
CA TYR A 13 -22.98 -20.57 -2.83
C TYR A 13 -23.01 -19.10 -2.40
N CYS A 14 -23.96 -18.36 -2.95
CA CYS A 14 -24.23 -16.98 -2.56
C CYS A 14 -25.73 -16.78 -2.29
N THR A 15 -26.06 -15.67 -1.64
CA THR A 15 -27.46 -15.25 -1.50
C THR A 15 -27.81 -14.31 -2.67
N GLN A 16 -28.68 -13.32 -2.46
CA GLN A 16 -28.92 -12.26 -3.45
C GLN A 16 -27.62 -11.50 -3.82
N ILE A 17 -26.69 -11.39 -2.86
CA ILE A 17 -25.38 -10.78 -3.03
C ILE A 17 -24.27 -11.82 -2.89
N GLN A 18 -23.10 -11.47 -3.40
CA GLN A 18 -21.87 -12.24 -3.24
C GLN A 18 -21.38 -12.16 -1.78
N ASP A 19 -20.67 -13.18 -1.30
CA ASP A 19 -20.21 -13.30 0.11
C ASP A 19 -19.14 -12.26 0.53
N HIS A 20 -18.48 -11.64 -0.44
CA HIS A 20 -17.39 -10.67 -0.30
C HIS A 20 -16.13 -11.18 0.44
N ASP A 21 -16.00 -12.49 0.65
CA ASP A 21 -14.87 -13.08 1.38
C ASP A 21 -13.54 -12.84 0.64
N TYR A 22 -13.54 -12.95 -0.69
CA TYR A 22 -12.32 -12.68 -1.48
C TYR A 22 -11.86 -11.21 -1.37
N ILE A 23 -12.80 -10.27 -1.19
CA ILE A 23 -12.48 -8.85 -1.01
C ILE A 23 -11.87 -8.65 0.38
N ALA A 24 -12.42 -9.30 1.40
CA ALA A 24 -11.87 -9.27 2.75
C ALA A 24 -10.45 -9.85 2.78
N GLU A 25 -10.24 -11.03 2.18
CA GLU A 25 -8.93 -11.68 2.10
C GLU A 25 -7.89 -10.81 1.37
N LEU A 26 -8.28 -10.22 0.22
CA LEU A 26 -7.42 -9.31 -0.53
C LEU A 26 -7.08 -8.06 0.30
N SER A 27 -8.08 -7.47 0.95
CA SER A 27 -7.92 -6.28 1.77
C SER A 27 -7.00 -6.55 2.97
N ASP A 28 -7.14 -7.71 3.61
CA ASP A 28 -6.27 -8.14 4.71
C ASP A 28 -4.83 -8.35 4.25
N CYS A 29 -4.61 -8.93 3.06
CA CYS A 29 -3.29 -9.03 2.46
C CYS A 29 -2.67 -7.65 2.22
N LEU A 30 -3.43 -6.72 1.64
CA LEU A 30 -2.99 -5.35 1.41
C LEU A 30 -2.71 -4.61 2.71
N ALA A 31 -3.54 -4.80 3.74
CA ALA A 31 -3.32 -4.20 5.05
C ALA A 31 -1.99 -4.66 5.67
N ARG A 32 -1.67 -5.96 5.61
CA ARG A 32 -0.39 -6.49 6.10
C ARG A 32 0.80 -5.94 5.32
N LEU A 33 0.70 -5.86 3.99
CA LEU A 33 1.73 -5.24 3.15
C LEU A 33 1.94 -3.77 3.55
N ASN A 34 0.86 -3.03 3.74
CA ASN A 34 0.94 -1.63 4.16
C ASN A 34 1.57 -1.48 5.54
N SER A 35 1.29 -2.36 6.50
CA SER A 35 1.95 -2.34 7.81
C SER A 35 3.47 -2.52 7.69
N ILE A 36 3.94 -3.45 6.84
CA ILE A 36 5.38 -3.64 6.59
C ILE A 36 5.99 -2.39 5.93
N LEU A 37 5.29 -1.79 4.97
CA LEU A 37 5.77 -0.57 4.30
C LEU A 37 5.77 0.64 5.24
N ILE A 38 4.81 0.75 6.15
CA ILE A 38 4.77 1.80 7.16
C ILE A 38 5.97 1.64 8.11
N ASP A 39 6.25 0.43 8.56
CA ASP A 39 7.42 0.14 9.40
C ASP A 39 8.72 0.56 8.70
N LEU A 40 8.88 0.20 7.43
CA LEU A 40 10.01 0.64 6.60
C LEU A 40 10.09 2.17 6.49
N CYS A 41 8.97 2.86 6.25
CA CYS A 41 8.94 4.32 6.14
C CYS A 41 9.35 4.99 7.45
N VAL A 42 8.89 4.46 8.58
CA VAL A 42 9.24 4.96 9.93
C VAL A 42 10.72 4.75 10.19
N ASP A 43 11.26 3.59 9.85
CA ASP A 43 12.69 3.28 9.98
C ASP A 43 13.56 4.23 9.14
N ILE A 44 13.24 4.43 7.87
CA ILE A 44 13.96 5.37 6.99
C ILE A 44 13.92 6.79 7.58
N TRP A 45 12.76 7.23 8.06
CA TRP A 45 12.62 8.53 8.70
C TRP A 45 13.49 8.66 9.96
N LEU A 46 13.52 7.63 10.82
CA LEU A 46 14.36 7.58 12.01
C LEU A 46 15.85 7.61 11.65
N TYR A 47 16.27 6.85 10.63
CA TYR A 47 17.66 6.83 10.18
C TYR A 47 18.11 8.18 9.62
N ILE A 48 17.26 8.89 8.87
CA ILE A 48 17.52 10.26 8.40
C ILE A 48 17.64 11.21 9.61
N SER A 49 16.69 11.14 10.55
CA SER A 49 16.66 11.99 11.74
C SER A 49 17.89 11.80 12.63
N ARG A 50 18.46 10.58 12.66
CA ARG A 50 19.69 10.24 13.38
C ARG A 50 20.97 10.50 12.58
N ASN A 51 20.89 11.12 11.40
CA ASN A 51 22.01 11.34 10.49
C ASN A 51 22.78 10.07 10.07
N ILE A 52 22.13 8.90 10.11
CA ILE A 52 22.70 7.63 9.61
C ILE A 52 22.57 7.58 8.08
N LEU A 53 21.44 8.05 7.55
CA LEU A 53 21.19 8.23 6.12
C LEU A 53 21.02 9.72 5.80
N LYS A 54 21.36 10.11 4.56
CA LYS A 54 21.11 11.47 4.03
C LYS A 54 20.37 11.40 2.71
N LEU A 55 19.44 12.34 2.52
CA LEU A 55 18.72 12.49 1.25
C LEU A 55 19.65 13.09 0.19
N LYS A 56 19.52 12.60 -1.05
CA LYS A 56 20.22 13.18 -2.20
C LYS A 56 19.61 14.54 -2.52
N TYR A 57 20.45 15.58 -2.56
CA TYR A 57 20.00 16.94 -2.87
C TYR A 57 19.77 17.13 -4.38
N VAL A 58 18.66 17.75 -4.73
CA VAL A 58 18.33 18.21 -6.09
C VAL A 58 18.15 19.73 -6.02
N SER A 59 18.94 20.47 -6.80
CA SER A 59 19.05 21.94 -6.66
C SER A 59 17.77 22.72 -6.95
N THR A 60 16.80 22.09 -7.61
CA THR A 60 15.50 22.70 -7.95
C THR A 60 14.44 22.48 -6.87
N GLU A 61 14.71 21.63 -5.88
CA GLU A 61 13.75 21.29 -4.82
C GLU A 61 13.96 22.16 -3.58
N ILE A 62 12.85 22.61 -2.98
CA ILE A 62 12.85 23.43 -1.77
C ILE A 62 12.30 22.59 -0.63
N GLY A 63 13.10 22.38 0.43
CA GLY A 63 12.70 21.56 1.57
C GLY A 63 11.75 22.26 2.54
N SER A 64 11.94 23.57 2.76
CA SER A 64 11.11 24.39 3.63
C SER A 64 10.90 25.77 3.01
N SER A 65 9.71 26.33 3.19
CA SER A 65 9.38 27.67 2.67
C SER A 65 10.07 28.80 3.42
N THR A 66 10.54 28.55 4.65
CA THR A 66 11.13 29.58 5.52
C THR A 66 12.52 29.22 6.04
N MET A 67 12.89 27.93 6.03
CA MET A 67 14.23 27.48 6.42
C MET A 67 15.04 27.21 5.15
N PRO A 68 16.13 27.96 4.92
CA PRO A 68 16.99 27.76 3.75
C PRO A 68 17.72 26.41 3.79
#